data_AF-A0A2K3MXG9-F1
#
_entry.id   AF-A0A2K3MXG9-F1
#
_cell.length_a   1.000
_cell.length_b   1.000
_cell.length_c   1.000
_cell.angle_alpha   90.00
_cell.angle_beta   90.00
_cell.angle_gamma   90.00
#
_symmetry.space_group_name_H-M   'P 1'
#
loop_
_entity.id
_entity.type
_entity.pdbx_description
1 polymer ?
#
loop_
_entity_poly.entity_id
_entity_poly.type
_entity_poly.pdbx_seq_one_letter_code
_entity_poly.pdbx_strand_id
1 'polypeptide(L)' 'KNRIIPRHVLLAVRNDEELGKLLAGVTIAHGGVLPNINPILLPKKTDRSTTASKEPKSPKAKKSPKKA' A
#
# COMPACT_ATOMS: atom_id res chain seq x y z
N LYS A 1 6.14 15.98 -2.53
CA LYS A 1 6.97 14.85 -2.05
C LYS A 1 8.46 15.20 -2.26
N ASN A 2 8.89 16.39 -1.83
CA ASN A 2 10.25 16.87 -2.13
C ASN A 2 11.19 16.68 -0.94
N ARG A 3 10.63 16.53 0.27
CA ARG A 3 11.40 16.23 1.48
C ARG A 3 11.61 14.72 1.61
N ILE A 4 12.85 14.34 1.92
CA ILE A 4 13.20 12.97 2.24
C ILE A 4 12.65 12.65 3.64
N ILE A 5 11.86 11.59 3.76
CA ILE A 5 11.36 11.05 5.04
C ILE A 5 12.04 9.69 5.31
N PRO A 6 12.02 9.18 6.55
CA PRO A 6 12.68 7.93 6.89
C PRO A 6 12.25 6.73 6.02
N ARG A 7 11.00 6.72 5.55
CA ARG A 7 10.50 5.73 4.59
C ARG A 7 11.26 5.72 3.26
N HIS A 8 11.65 6.89 2.74
CA HIS A 8 12.41 6.98 1.49
C HIS A 8 13.81 6.37 1.64
N VAL A 9 14.46 6.63 2.78
CA VAL A 9 15.76 6.04 3.11
C VAL A 9 15.67 4.53 3.20
N LEU A 10 14.67 4.00 3.91
CA LEU A 10 14.49 2.55 4.03
C LEU A 10 14.22 1.89 2.66
N LEU A 11 13.38 2.50 1.81
CA LEU A 11 13.13 1.97 0.47
C LEU A 11 14.38 1.98 -0.40
N ALA A 12 15.21 3.02 -0.34
CA ALA A 12 16.47 3.06 -1.09
C ALA A 12 17.42 1.94 -0.63
N VAL A 13 17.62 1.82 0.69
CA VAL A 13 18.55 0.83 1.27
C VAL A 13 18.08 -0.61 1.03
N ARG A 14 16.77 -0.91 1.09
CA ARG A 14 16.26 -2.28 1.00
C ARG A 14 15.98 -2.75 -0.43
N ASN A 15 15.92 -1.85 -1.40
CA ASN A 15 15.85 -2.22 -2.83
C ASN A 15 17.24 -2.33 -3.48
N ASP A 16 18.28 -1.88 -2.80
CA ASP A 16 19.67 -1.98 -3.27
C ASP A 16 20.40 -3.12 -2.55
N GLU A 17 21.07 -3.98 -3.31
CA GLU A 17 21.72 -5.18 -2.76
C GLU A 17 22.98 -4.84 -1.97
N GLU A 18 23.76 -3.87 -2.41
CA GLU A 18 25.03 -3.49 -1.78
C GLU A 18 24.76 -2.74 -0.48
N LEU A 19 23.86 -1.76 -0.50
CA LEU A 19 23.44 -1.03 0.69
C LEU A 19 22.72 -1.92 1.69
N GLY A 20 21.92 -2.88 1.22
CA GLY A 20 21.24 -3.86 2.06
C GLY A 20 22.22 -4.75 2.84
N LYS A 21 23.30 -5.20 2.19
CA LYS A 21 24.38 -5.98 2.82
C LYS A 21 25.23 -5.11 3.76
N LEU A 22 25.60 -3.91 3.32
CA LEU A 22 26.41 -2.98 4.10
C LEU A 22 25.73 -2.56 5.40
N LEU A 23 24.41 -2.35 5.36
CA LEU A 23 23.60 -1.93 6.50
C LEU A 23 22.80 -3.10 7.11
N ALA A 24 23.29 -4.33 6.94
CA ALA A 24 22.72 -5.49 7.60
C ALA A 24 22.77 -5.32 9.12
N GLY A 25 21.63 -5.51 9.79
CA GLY A 25 21.50 -5.36 11.25
C GLY A 25 21.25 -3.92 11.75
N VAL A 26 21.34 -2.90 10.89
CA VAL A 26 21.00 -1.52 11.25
C VAL A 26 19.48 -1.31 11.21
N THR A 27 18.94 -0.69 12.26
CA THR A 27 17.51 -0.34 12.36
C THR A 27 17.29 1.11 11.96
N ILE A 28 16.48 1.35 10.92
CA ILE A 28 16.07 2.70 10.49
C ILE A 28 14.76 3.07 11.20
N ALA A 29 14.83 3.97 12.19
CA ALA A 29 13.66 4.45 12.92
C ALA A 29 12.63 5.09 11.97
N HIS A 30 11.34 4.84 12.21
CA HIS A 30 10.21 5.31 11.37
C HIS A 30 10.26 4.90 9.88
N GLY A 31 11.12 3.96 9.49
CA GLY A 31 11.24 3.49 8.10
C GLY A 31 10.18 2.47 7.68
N GLY A 32 9.65 1.68 8.60
CA GLY A 32 8.75 0.56 8.31
C GLY A 32 9.46 -0.60 7.60
N VAL A 33 8.74 -1.37 6.78
CA VAL A 33 9.28 -2.54 6.04
C VAL A 33 8.86 -2.54 4.56
N LEU A 34 9.60 -3.23 3.69
CA LEU A 34 9.19 -3.39 2.29
C LEU A 34 7.86 -4.19 2.24
N PRO A 35 6.84 -3.74 1.49
CA PRO A 35 5.59 -4.49 1.37
C PRO A 35 5.86 -5.81 0.65
N ASN A 36 5.63 -6.92 1.34
CA ASN A 36 5.71 -8.25 0.77
C ASN A 36 4.67 -9.14 1.46
N ILE A 37 3.81 -9.79 0.68
CA ILE A 37 2.78 -10.71 1.19
C ILE A 37 3.12 -12.10 0.68
N ASN A 38 3.29 -13.05 1.59
CA ASN A 38 3.53 -14.44 1.21
C ASN A 38 2.36 -14.97 0.36
N PRO A 39 2.60 -15.61 -0.79
CA PRO A 39 1.53 -16.07 -1.69
C PRO A 39 0.49 -16.99 -1.05
N ILE A 40 0.88 -17.74 -0.02
CA ILE A 40 -0.01 -18.64 0.75
C ILE A 40 -1.09 -17.86 1.52
N LEU A 41 -0.77 -16.63 1.93
CA LEU A 41 -1.69 -15.75 2.64
C LEU A 41 -2.64 -15.02 1.70
N LEU A 42 -2.37 -15.05 0.39
CA LEU A 42 -3.31 -14.51 -0.59
C LEU A 42 -4.56 -15.40 -0.61
N PRO A 43 -5.76 -14.82 -0.74
CA PRO A 43 -6.96 -15.60 -0.94
C PRO A 43 -6.76 -16.60 -2.08
N LYS A 44 -7.02 -17.88 -1.83
CA LYS A 44 -7.03 -18.90 -2.89
C LYS A 44 -8.03 -18.43 -3.93
N LYS A 45 -7.59 -18.34 -5.19
CA LYS A 45 -8.41 -17.91 -6.34
C LYS A 45 -9.76 -18.61 -6.30
N THR A 46 -10.77 -17.92 -5.79
CA THR A 46 -12.16 -18.15 -6.17
C THR A 46 -12.40 -17.10 -7.22
N ASP A 47 -12.62 -17.56 -8.46
CA ASP A 47 -12.93 -16.71 -9.58
C ASP A 47 -14.14 -15.84 -9.21
N ARG A 48 -13.92 -14.54 -9.05
CA ARG A 48 -14.95 -13.50 -9.14
C ARG A 48 -14.27 -12.14 -9.27
N SER A 49 -14.21 -11.72 -10.52
CA SER A 49 -14.38 -10.32 -10.90
C SER A 49 -15.40 -9.60 -10.02
N THR A 50 -15.19 -8.30 -9.82
CA THR A 50 -15.98 -7.33 -9.04
C THR A 50 -15.58 -7.15 -7.57
N THR A 51 -14.64 -6.23 -7.32
CA THR A 51 -14.97 -4.91 -6.75
C THR A 51 -13.69 -4.10 -6.56
N ALA A 52 -13.46 -3.23 -7.54
CA ALA A 52 -12.60 -2.07 -7.37
C ALA A 52 -13.17 -1.14 -6.28
N SER A 53 -12.25 -0.56 -5.49
CA SER A 53 -12.39 0.76 -4.88
C SER A 53 -13.51 0.98 -3.84
N LYS A 54 -13.15 1.05 -2.55
CA LYS A 54 -13.90 1.85 -1.57
C LYS A 54 -12.96 2.63 -0.64
N GLU A 55 -12.56 3.81 -1.10
CA GLU A 55 -12.36 4.98 -0.22
C GLU A 55 -13.75 5.51 0.21
N PRO A 56 -13.88 6.14 1.39
CA PRO A 56 -15.16 6.61 1.90
C PRO A 56 -15.51 7.98 1.30
N LYS A 57 -16.63 8.09 0.58
CA LYS A 57 -17.25 9.39 0.24
C LYS A 57 -18.63 9.50 0.88
N SER A 58 -18.77 10.56 1.66
CA SER A 58 -19.95 11.03 2.40
C SER A 58 -21.17 11.30 1.50
N PRO A 59 -22.41 11.22 2.04
CA PRO A 59 -23.63 11.22 1.24
C PRO A 59 -24.11 12.64 0.89
N LYS A 60 -24.40 12.90 -0.39
CA LYS A 60 -25.20 14.06 -0.80
C LYS A 60 -26.43 13.61 -1.60
N ALA A 61 -27.59 13.85 -1.00
CA ALA A 61 -28.93 13.62 -1.51
C ALA A 61 -29.21 14.38 -2.82
N LYS A 62 -29.80 13.72 -3.82
CA LYS A 62 -30.61 14.35 -4.88
C LYS A 62 -31.76 13.43 -5.34
N LYS A 63 -32.96 13.81 -4.91
CA LYS A 63 -34.34 13.63 -5.42
C LYS A 63 -34.62 12.63 -6.56
N SER A 64 -35.56 11.73 -6.28
CA SER A 64 -36.27 10.79 -7.17
C SER A 64 -37.07 11.47 -8.30
N PRO A 65 -37.18 10.88 -9.50
CA PRO A 65 -38.01 11.42 -10.58
C PRO A 65 -39.49 10.99 -10.44
N LYS A 66 -40.40 11.92 -10.73
CA LYS A 66 -41.86 11.71 -10.74
C LYS A 66 -42.29 10.85 -11.93
N LYS A 67 -43.21 9.94 -11.64
CA LYS A 67 -43.98 9.06 -12.54
C LYS A 67 -44.80 9.90 -13.53
N ALA A 68 -44.78 9.52 -14.81
CA ALA A 68 -45.82 9.78 -15.80
C ALA A 68 -46.17 8.42 -16.43
#